data_AF-A0A3M7BVE8-F1
#
_entry.id   AF-A0A3M7BVE8-F1
#
_cell.length_a   1.000
_cell.length_b   1.000
_cell.length_c   1.000
_cell.angle_alpha   90.00
_cell.angle_beta   90.00
_cell.angle_gamma   90.00
#
_symmetry.space_group_name_H-M   'P 1'
#
loop_
_entity.id
_entity.type
_entity.pdbx_description
1 polymer ?
#
loop_
_entity_poly.entity_id
_entity_poly.type
_entity_poly.pdbx_seq_one_letter_code
_entity_poly.pdbx_strand_id
1 'polypeptide(L)'
;KAKVLGTNPEDIDKAEDRHKFSQILDSIGVDQPAWKELRSIDEAKAFANEVSYPVLVRPSYVLSGAAMTVIRSEDELEEKLTAASNVSPDHPVVITKFIEGAQEIDVDAVAGNGKLLVHAVSEHIENAGVHSGDASLVLPPSSLSEKTVDRVKEIAQKVAKAWNITGPFNMQVISAENPNGGESLLKVIECNLRASRSFPFVSKVLGTNFIDVATRALLDRDVPEPVDLMKEQRDYLAVKVPQFAWTRLAGADPYLGVEMSSTGEMACFGKDLVEAYWTAMQSTMNFRLPQPGEGLLFGGDTQTTDLARIVDFLNPLGYRLYAANDEVKQHLESQSKDGSVKVEVIEFPKEDKRALREVFEKYDIRGVFNLAKRRASSLVDEDYVMRRNAVDFGVPLFMEPRTAVLFAQCMSEKLPKKEGVPDEVRDLVQDRKVYDLATFEDAERISDRVFIGKRNDSTLVVKIARFAHELHYLRPELRAYEAFQAHGFKSMPEIYGYVFEEHPDRVIGFVMEHIEGPHAGPEDLSDCSNVLTVVHQCGYLLGDLNRHNWIRTDAGMKVFDFEAAIPRSESRTSADDELQALSFHLSDDSGIGRR
;
A
#
# COMPACT_ATOMS: atom_id res chain seq x y z
N LYS A 1 45.97 14.43 -5.68
CA LYS A 1 44.98 13.94 -6.67
C LYS A 1 44.43 12.62 -6.16
N ALA A 2 43.11 12.48 -6.03
CA ALA A 2 42.48 11.21 -5.66
C ALA A 2 42.22 10.37 -6.91
N LYS A 3 42.30 9.04 -6.79
CA LYS A 3 41.87 8.12 -7.86
C LYS A 3 40.40 7.78 -7.61
N VAL A 4 39.50 8.35 -8.40
CA VAL A 4 38.07 8.02 -8.38
C VAL A 4 37.86 6.75 -9.20
N LEU A 5 37.10 5.79 -8.66
CA LEU A 5 36.73 4.56 -9.36
C LEU A 5 35.37 4.73 -10.04
N GLY A 6 35.15 4.01 -11.13
CA GLY A 6 33.89 4.02 -11.87
C GLY A 6 33.79 5.12 -12.92
N THR A 7 32.57 5.62 -13.10
CA THR A 7 32.24 6.72 -14.00
C THR A 7 33.15 7.92 -13.76
N ASN A 8 33.72 8.46 -14.85
CA ASN A 8 34.64 9.59 -14.78
C ASN A 8 33.92 10.81 -14.18
N PRO A 9 34.50 11.51 -13.19
CA PRO A 9 33.94 12.76 -12.66
C PRO A 9 33.59 13.80 -13.73
N GLU A 10 34.31 13.84 -14.86
CA GLU A 10 33.97 14.73 -15.98
C GLU A 10 32.66 14.32 -16.68
N ASP A 11 32.29 13.04 -16.67
CA ASP A 11 31.02 12.57 -17.20
C ASP A 11 29.88 12.78 -16.20
N ILE A 12 30.17 12.76 -14.90
CA ILE A 12 29.22 13.18 -13.85
C ILE A 12 28.90 14.68 -14.01
N ASP A 13 29.91 15.52 -14.22
CA ASP A 13 29.71 16.96 -14.51
C ASP A 13 28.87 17.19 -15.78
N LYS A 14 29.13 16.42 -16.85
CA LYS A 14 28.32 16.46 -18.08
C LYS A 14 26.87 16.06 -17.85
N ALA A 15 26.61 15.17 -16.91
CA ALA A 15 25.26 14.71 -16.58
C ALA A 15 24.43 15.77 -15.85
N GLU A 16 25.07 16.55 -14.98
CA GLU A 16 24.43 17.59 -14.19
C GLU A 16 24.22 18.89 -14.97
N ASP A 17 25.03 19.14 -16.00
CA ASP A 17 24.89 20.26 -16.93
C ASP A 17 23.82 19.97 -17.99
N ARG A 18 22.72 20.75 -17.97
CA ARG A 18 21.57 20.51 -18.86
C ARG A 18 21.93 20.54 -20.34
N HIS A 19 22.85 21.43 -20.75
CA HIS A 19 23.22 21.57 -22.14
C HIS A 19 24.04 20.37 -22.60
N LYS A 20 25.03 19.95 -21.82
CA LYS A 20 25.85 18.77 -22.12
C LYS A 20 25.00 17.48 -22.08
N PHE A 21 24.10 17.37 -21.10
CA PHE A 21 23.13 16.26 -21.01
C PHE A 21 22.28 16.15 -22.27
N SER A 22 21.65 17.24 -22.67
CA SER A 22 20.77 17.26 -23.84
C SER A 22 21.50 16.90 -25.13
N GLN A 23 22.69 17.45 -25.37
CA GLN A 23 23.48 17.14 -26.56
C GLN A 23 23.78 15.64 -26.67
N ILE A 24 24.02 14.98 -25.53
CA ILE A 24 24.32 13.55 -25.52
C ILE A 24 23.05 12.74 -25.82
N LEU A 25 21.90 13.07 -25.23
CA LEU A 25 20.63 12.43 -25.57
C LEU A 25 20.28 12.56 -27.05
N ASP A 26 20.46 13.76 -27.62
CA ASP A 26 20.21 14.01 -29.05
C ASP A 26 21.14 13.16 -29.93
N SER A 27 22.41 13.03 -29.55
CA SER A 27 23.40 12.23 -30.30
C SER A 27 23.08 10.72 -30.36
N ILE A 28 22.29 10.22 -29.40
CA ILE A 28 21.87 8.82 -29.32
C ILE A 28 20.39 8.61 -29.71
N GLY A 29 19.72 9.67 -30.17
CA GLY A 29 18.31 9.63 -30.57
C GLY A 29 17.37 9.26 -29.40
N VAL A 30 17.66 9.78 -28.20
CA VAL A 30 16.80 9.67 -27.03
C VAL A 30 16.06 10.99 -26.84
N ASP A 31 14.74 10.92 -26.74
CA ASP A 31 13.88 12.10 -26.66
C ASP A 31 13.88 12.69 -25.23
N GLN A 32 13.62 13.99 -25.14
CA GLN A 32 13.58 14.77 -23.90
C GLN A 32 12.50 15.87 -24.01
N PRO A 33 12.03 16.44 -22.89
CA PRO A 33 11.13 17.59 -22.96
C PRO A 33 11.84 18.79 -23.60
N ALA A 34 11.11 19.57 -24.40
CA ALA A 34 11.63 20.78 -25.02
C ALA A 34 12.19 21.72 -23.94
N TRP A 35 13.38 22.27 -24.15
CA TRP A 35 14.04 23.11 -23.15
C TRP A 35 14.94 24.16 -23.80
N LYS A 36 15.24 25.21 -23.03
CA LYS A 36 16.18 26.26 -23.43
C LYS A 36 16.84 26.91 -22.21
N GLU A 37 18.13 27.21 -22.33
CA GLU A 37 18.83 28.11 -21.41
C GLU A 37 18.65 29.55 -21.89
N LEU A 38 18.21 30.43 -20.99
CA LEU A 38 17.70 31.75 -21.34
C LEU A 38 18.35 32.81 -20.43
N ARG A 39 18.63 33.98 -20.99
CA ARG A 39 19.34 35.07 -20.29
C ARG A 39 18.51 36.34 -20.13
N SER A 40 17.32 36.39 -20.74
CA SER A 40 16.40 37.52 -20.59
C SER A 40 14.96 37.04 -20.41
N ILE A 41 14.14 37.90 -19.80
CA ILE A 41 12.70 37.67 -19.63
C ILE A 41 12.02 37.55 -20.99
N ASP A 42 12.40 38.38 -21.97
CA ASP A 42 11.81 38.34 -23.32
C ASP A 42 12.09 37.02 -24.04
N GLU A 43 13.31 36.50 -23.96
CA GLU A 43 13.65 35.19 -24.50
C GLU A 43 12.84 34.08 -23.81
N ALA A 44 12.67 34.18 -22.49
CA ALA A 44 11.91 33.23 -21.70
C ALA A 44 10.43 33.22 -22.07
N LYS A 45 9.80 34.40 -22.22
CA LYS A 45 8.43 34.54 -22.69
C LYS A 45 8.25 33.97 -24.09
N ALA A 46 9.17 34.30 -25.01
CA ALA A 46 9.13 33.79 -26.39
C ALA A 46 9.17 32.25 -26.43
N PHE A 47 10.08 31.63 -25.65
CA PHE A 47 10.18 30.18 -25.57
C PHE A 47 8.94 29.55 -24.91
N ALA A 48 8.44 30.11 -23.80
CA ALA A 48 7.26 29.59 -23.12
C ALA A 48 5.99 29.67 -24.00
N ASN A 49 5.87 30.71 -24.83
CA ASN A 49 4.79 30.84 -25.81
C ASN A 49 4.95 29.84 -26.97
N GLU A 50 6.17 29.55 -27.41
CA GLU A 50 6.47 28.54 -28.43
C GLU A 50 6.07 27.13 -27.97
N VAL A 51 6.45 26.73 -26.75
CA VAL A 51 6.16 25.38 -26.22
C VAL A 51 4.81 25.28 -25.50
N SER A 52 4.11 26.41 -25.35
CA SER A 52 2.89 26.61 -24.55
C SER A 52 3.09 26.34 -23.05
N TYR A 53 2.37 27.09 -22.21
CA TYR A 53 2.29 26.81 -20.78
C TYR A 53 1.58 25.47 -20.48
N PRO A 54 1.84 24.82 -19.33
CA PRO A 54 2.84 25.20 -18.34
C PRO A 54 4.28 24.90 -18.75
N VAL A 55 5.22 25.62 -18.11
CA VAL A 55 6.67 25.41 -18.20
C VAL A 55 7.28 25.29 -16.81
N LEU A 56 8.39 24.56 -16.71
CA LEU A 56 9.16 24.37 -15.51
C LEU A 56 10.39 25.28 -15.56
N VAL A 57 10.50 26.16 -14.58
CA VAL A 57 11.63 27.09 -14.42
C VAL A 57 12.59 26.52 -13.39
N ARG A 58 13.86 26.37 -13.77
CA ARG A 58 14.94 25.88 -12.91
C ARG A 58 16.12 26.87 -12.90
N PRO A 59 16.61 27.27 -11.72
CA PRO A 59 17.87 28.01 -11.62
C PRO A 59 19.05 27.21 -12.18
N SER A 60 20.06 27.86 -12.74
CA SER A 60 21.28 27.16 -13.15
C SER A 60 22.00 26.56 -11.93
N TYR A 61 22.41 25.28 -12.01
CA TYR A 61 23.06 24.52 -10.94
C TYR A 61 22.26 24.38 -9.64
N VAL A 62 21.34 23.40 -9.60
CA VAL A 62 20.66 23.01 -8.35
C VAL A 62 20.55 21.51 -8.22
N LEU A 63 20.90 20.97 -7.06
CA LEU A 63 20.68 19.59 -6.65
C LEU A 63 19.32 19.48 -5.95
N SER A 64 18.57 18.39 -6.17
CA SER A 64 17.30 18.07 -5.49
C SER A 64 16.10 18.96 -5.81
N GLY A 65 16.13 19.68 -6.93
CA GLY A 65 14.99 20.47 -7.41
C GLY A 65 14.65 21.72 -6.59
N ALA A 66 15.56 22.17 -5.72
CA ALA A 66 15.36 23.37 -4.92
C ALA A 66 15.08 24.59 -5.82
N ALA A 67 14.10 25.41 -5.42
CA ALA A 67 13.64 26.60 -6.15
C ALA A 67 13.11 26.35 -7.58
N MET A 68 12.74 25.11 -7.92
CA MET A 68 12.00 24.82 -9.16
C MET A 68 10.55 25.26 -9.03
N THR A 69 10.01 25.89 -10.07
CA THR A 69 8.61 26.34 -10.08
C THR A 69 7.94 26.01 -11.41
N VAL A 70 6.72 25.47 -11.33
CA VAL A 70 5.85 25.26 -12.50
C VAL A 70 5.06 26.53 -12.75
N ILE A 71 5.31 27.17 -13.89
CA ILE A 71 4.69 28.41 -14.34
C ILE A 71 3.59 28.09 -15.33
N ARG A 72 2.41 28.71 -15.15
CA ARG A 72 1.20 28.43 -15.95
C ARG A 72 0.72 29.59 -16.80
N SER A 73 1.27 30.79 -16.63
CA SER A 73 0.95 31.96 -17.43
C SER A 73 2.17 32.85 -17.65
N GLU A 74 2.06 33.75 -18.63
CA GLU A 74 3.09 34.76 -18.89
C GLU A 74 3.30 35.71 -17.71
N ASP A 75 2.21 36.14 -17.07
CA ASP A 75 2.29 37.02 -15.89
C ASP A 75 3.05 36.35 -14.74
N GLU A 76 2.78 35.06 -14.49
CA GLU A 76 3.48 34.28 -13.46
C GLU A 76 4.97 34.11 -13.82
N LEU A 77 5.29 33.95 -15.11
CA LEU A 77 6.68 33.88 -15.57
C LEU A 77 7.42 35.18 -15.28
N GLU A 78 6.83 36.31 -15.66
CA GLU A 78 7.42 37.64 -15.46
C GLU A 78 7.62 37.95 -13.99
N GLU A 79 6.61 37.68 -13.15
CA GLU A 79 6.71 37.88 -11.70
C GLU A 79 7.87 37.07 -11.11
N LYS A 80 7.96 35.77 -11.45
CA LYS A 80 8.99 34.87 -10.94
C LYS A 80 10.39 35.24 -11.41
N LEU A 81 10.55 35.56 -12.69
CA LEU A 81 11.86 35.95 -13.23
C LEU A 81 12.30 37.31 -12.70
N THR A 82 11.38 38.28 -12.53
CA THR A 82 11.69 39.58 -11.93
C THR A 82 12.13 39.45 -10.47
N ALA A 83 11.43 38.60 -9.70
CA ALA A 83 11.82 38.28 -8.34
C ALA A 83 13.20 37.62 -8.28
N ALA A 84 13.51 36.69 -9.19
CA ALA A 84 14.81 36.02 -9.27
C ALA A 84 15.95 36.95 -9.72
N SER A 85 15.73 37.81 -10.72
CA SER A 85 16.73 38.75 -11.24
C SER A 85 17.16 39.80 -10.21
N ASN A 86 16.25 40.18 -9.31
CA ASN A 86 16.55 41.09 -8.20
C ASN A 86 17.46 40.44 -7.14
N VAL A 87 17.57 39.10 -7.13
CA VAL A 87 18.36 38.34 -6.15
C VAL A 87 19.71 37.90 -6.73
N SER A 88 19.80 37.60 -8.04
CA SER A 88 21.07 37.27 -8.70
C SER A 88 21.06 37.54 -10.22
N PRO A 89 21.63 38.67 -10.70
CA PRO A 89 21.59 39.07 -12.11
C PRO A 89 22.39 38.18 -13.08
N ASP A 90 23.39 37.45 -12.58
CA ASP A 90 24.42 36.80 -13.41
C ASP A 90 24.16 35.32 -13.74
N HIS A 91 22.99 34.78 -13.38
CA HIS A 91 22.70 33.35 -13.59
C HIS A 91 21.63 33.13 -14.67
N PRO A 92 21.94 32.37 -15.75
CA PRO A 92 20.94 31.97 -16.72
C PRO A 92 19.86 31.10 -16.06
N VAL A 93 18.69 31.05 -16.67
CA VAL A 93 17.57 30.23 -16.22
C VAL A 93 17.29 29.16 -17.26
N VAL A 94 17.08 27.93 -16.81
CA VAL A 94 16.69 26.83 -17.68
C VAL A 94 15.17 26.70 -17.61
N ILE A 95 14.51 26.82 -18.77
CA ILE A 95 13.07 26.59 -18.89
C ILE A 95 12.86 25.29 -19.68
N THR A 96 11.98 24.43 -19.18
CA THR A 96 11.62 23.16 -19.81
C THR A 96 10.10 23.08 -19.96
N LYS A 97 9.59 22.48 -21.03
CA LYS A 97 8.16 22.19 -21.18
C LYS A 97 7.71 21.24 -20.05
N PHE A 98 6.73 21.68 -19.26
CA PHE A 98 6.06 20.83 -18.29
C PHE A 98 4.91 20.08 -18.99
N ILE A 99 4.91 18.75 -18.89
CA ILE A 99 3.92 17.89 -19.56
C ILE A 99 2.92 17.42 -18.50
N GLU A 100 1.79 18.11 -18.40
CA GLU A 100 0.73 17.78 -17.45
C GLU A 100 0.15 16.38 -17.71
N GLY A 101 -0.18 15.67 -16.63
CA GLY A 101 -0.84 14.37 -16.68
C GLY A 101 0.04 13.20 -17.14
N ALA A 102 1.31 13.44 -17.44
CA ALA A 102 2.20 12.41 -17.91
C ALA A 102 2.69 11.52 -16.75
N GLN A 103 2.84 10.22 -17.01
CA GLN A 103 3.31 9.28 -15.99
C GLN A 103 4.82 9.35 -15.87
N GLU A 104 5.32 9.32 -14.63
CA GLU A 104 6.76 9.29 -14.36
C GLU A 104 7.21 7.84 -14.07
N ILE A 105 8.40 7.51 -14.57
CA ILE A 105 9.02 6.18 -14.51
C ILE A 105 10.43 6.37 -13.96
N ASP A 106 10.75 5.62 -12.92
CA ASP A 106 12.07 5.61 -12.31
C ASP A 106 12.85 4.37 -12.76
N VAL A 107 14.11 4.56 -13.17
CA VAL A 107 14.98 3.49 -13.68
C VAL A 107 16.26 3.46 -12.87
N ASP A 108 16.37 2.50 -11.98
CA ASP A 108 17.61 2.23 -11.25
C ASP A 108 18.41 1.17 -11.99
N ALA A 109 19.70 1.43 -12.20
CA ALA A 109 20.52 0.56 -13.02
C ALA A 109 21.99 0.54 -12.60
N VAL A 110 22.68 -0.54 -12.97
CA VAL A 110 24.12 -0.66 -12.82
C VAL A 110 24.72 -1.03 -14.16
N ALA A 111 25.79 -0.34 -14.56
CA ALA A 111 26.53 -0.64 -15.76
C ALA A 111 28.01 -0.93 -15.45
N GLY A 112 28.66 -1.70 -16.31
CA GLY A 112 30.11 -1.89 -16.32
C GLY A 112 30.64 -1.62 -17.72
N ASN A 113 31.55 -0.65 -17.87
CA ASN A 113 32.10 -0.21 -19.17
C ASN A 113 31.01 0.07 -20.22
N GLY A 114 29.95 0.76 -19.79
CA GLY A 114 28.80 1.11 -20.62
C GLY A 114 27.84 -0.04 -20.98
N LYS A 115 28.09 -1.26 -20.50
CA LYS A 115 27.17 -2.40 -20.63
C LYS A 115 26.24 -2.45 -19.42
N LEU A 116 24.92 -2.41 -19.64
CA LEU A 116 23.92 -2.56 -18.58
C LEU A 116 24.02 -3.97 -17.97
N LEU A 117 24.22 -4.05 -16.65
CA LEU A 117 24.36 -5.31 -15.90
C LEU A 117 23.03 -5.73 -15.25
N VAL A 118 22.42 -4.82 -14.49
CA VAL A 118 21.09 -5.02 -13.88
C VAL A 118 20.31 -3.72 -13.95
N HIS A 119 18.98 -3.82 -13.95
CA HIS A 119 18.10 -2.65 -13.92
C HIS A 119 16.76 -3.00 -13.25
N ALA A 120 16.08 -1.97 -12.76
CA ALA A 120 14.74 -1.99 -12.24
C ALA A 120 13.97 -0.82 -12.86
N VAL A 121 12.77 -1.09 -13.39
CA VAL A 121 11.86 -0.06 -13.89
C VAL A 121 10.71 0.01 -12.89
N SER A 122 10.56 1.13 -12.21
CA SER A 122 9.47 1.39 -11.26
C SER A 122 8.54 2.45 -11.84
N GLU A 123 7.23 2.29 -11.63
CA GLU A 123 6.26 3.34 -12.01
C GLU A 123 5.91 4.20 -10.79
N HIS A 124 5.71 5.50 -11.02
CA HIS A 124 5.10 6.36 -10.02
C HIS A 124 3.57 6.18 -10.06
N ILE A 125 2.93 6.27 -8.90
CA ILE A 125 1.47 6.37 -8.81
C ILE A 125 1.05 7.79 -9.20
N GLU A 126 1.73 8.80 -8.64
CA GLU A 126 1.57 10.22 -8.94
C GLU A 126 2.01 10.53 -10.38
N ASN A 127 1.41 11.56 -10.98
CA ASN A 127 1.89 12.08 -12.26
C ASN A 127 3.18 12.90 -12.10
N ALA A 128 3.91 13.06 -13.20
CA ALA A 128 5.07 13.94 -13.29
C ALA A 128 4.69 15.35 -12.81
N GLY A 129 5.51 15.89 -11.90
CA GLY A 129 5.22 17.15 -11.19
C GLY A 129 5.18 17.00 -9.68
N VAL A 130 5.02 15.79 -9.17
CA VAL A 130 5.42 15.41 -7.82
C VAL A 130 6.84 14.87 -7.89
N HIS A 131 7.75 15.46 -7.12
CA HIS A 131 9.15 15.05 -7.11
C HIS A 131 9.30 13.56 -6.74
N SER A 132 10.16 12.82 -7.44
CA SER A 132 10.35 11.35 -7.26
C SER A 132 10.58 10.89 -5.82
N GLY A 133 11.20 11.73 -4.98
CA GLY A 133 11.37 11.46 -3.55
C GLY A 133 10.07 11.43 -2.74
N ASP A 134 9.09 12.25 -3.15
CA ASP A 134 7.75 12.36 -2.56
C ASP A 134 6.73 11.49 -3.28
N ALA A 135 7.13 10.82 -4.37
CA ALA A 135 6.27 9.92 -5.11
C ALA A 135 6.27 8.51 -4.50
N SER A 136 5.16 7.82 -4.70
CA SER A 136 4.95 6.43 -4.38
C SER A 136 5.38 5.57 -5.57
N LEU A 137 6.25 4.58 -5.33
CA LEU A 137 6.82 3.73 -6.38
C LEU A 137 6.18 2.34 -6.35
N VAL A 138 5.88 1.79 -7.53
CA VAL A 138 5.39 0.42 -7.70
C VAL A 138 6.42 -0.40 -8.46
N LEU A 139 6.78 -1.58 -7.92
CA LEU A 139 7.74 -2.50 -8.54
C LEU A 139 7.34 -3.97 -8.30
N PRO A 140 7.26 -4.82 -9.34
CA PRO A 140 7.26 -4.46 -10.77
C PRO A 140 6.11 -3.50 -11.13
N PRO A 141 6.20 -2.76 -12.26
CA PRO A 141 5.14 -1.86 -12.69
C PRO A 141 3.83 -2.62 -12.91
N SER A 142 2.72 -2.07 -12.41
CA SER A 142 1.39 -2.66 -12.51
C SER A 142 0.60 -2.17 -13.74
N SER A 143 0.87 -0.94 -14.21
CA SER A 143 0.12 -0.30 -15.29
C SER A 143 0.91 -0.16 -16.60
N LEU A 144 2.24 -0.21 -16.55
CA LEU A 144 3.09 -0.12 -17.74
C LEU A 144 3.04 -1.39 -18.59
N SER A 145 2.90 -1.23 -19.90
CA SER A 145 3.00 -2.36 -20.83
C SER A 145 4.42 -2.93 -20.88
N GLU A 146 4.56 -4.23 -21.13
CA GLU A 146 5.88 -4.88 -21.30
C GLU A 146 6.72 -4.18 -22.38
N LYS A 147 6.07 -3.75 -23.47
CA LYS A 147 6.71 -2.99 -24.55
C LYS A 147 7.25 -1.64 -24.08
N THR A 148 6.54 -0.95 -23.18
CA THR A 148 7.01 0.28 -22.56
C THR A 148 8.24 0.01 -21.70
N VAL A 149 8.21 -1.03 -20.86
CA VAL A 149 9.34 -1.43 -20.01
C VAL A 149 10.58 -1.77 -20.86
N ASP A 150 10.40 -2.51 -21.95
CA ASP A 150 11.48 -2.86 -22.89
C ASP A 150 12.07 -1.61 -23.57
N ARG A 151 11.24 -0.66 -24.01
CA ARG A 151 11.70 0.61 -24.58
C ARG A 151 12.46 1.46 -23.55
N VAL A 152 12.02 1.49 -22.29
CA VAL A 152 12.72 2.18 -21.21
C VAL A 152 14.10 1.54 -20.97
N LYS A 153 14.18 0.21 -20.96
CA LYS A 153 15.44 -0.53 -20.88
C LYS A 153 16.38 -0.20 -22.05
N GLU A 154 15.88 -0.13 -23.28
CA GLU A 154 16.68 0.28 -24.44
C GLU A 154 17.27 1.69 -24.28
N ILE A 155 16.48 2.63 -23.75
CA ILE A 155 16.98 3.98 -23.44
C ILE A 155 18.10 3.90 -22.40
N ALA A 156 17.92 3.14 -21.31
CA ALA A 156 18.95 2.97 -20.28
C ALA A 156 20.25 2.36 -20.84
N GLN A 157 20.15 1.40 -21.76
CA GLN A 157 21.32 0.81 -22.45
C GLN A 157 22.04 1.84 -23.33
N LYS A 158 21.30 2.67 -24.08
CA LYS A 158 21.88 3.74 -24.90
C LYS A 158 22.60 4.77 -24.04
N VAL A 159 21.97 5.21 -22.94
CA VAL A 159 22.55 6.17 -22.00
C VAL A 159 23.81 5.59 -21.32
N ALA A 160 23.75 4.35 -20.83
CA ALA A 160 24.91 3.68 -20.23
C ALA A 160 26.10 3.62 -21.19
N LYS A 161 25.85 3.28 -22.45
CA LYS A 161 26.89 3.25 -23.49
C LYS A 161 27.44 4.64 -23.82
N ALA A 162 26.57 5.64 -23.95
CA ALA A 162 26.95 7.00 -24.36
C ALA A 162 27.95 7.65 -23.39
N TRP A 163 27.77 7.41 -22.08
CA TRP A 163 28.63 7.93 -21.03
C TRP A 163 29.64 6.92 -20.51
N ASN A 164 29.73 5.75 -21.14
CA ASN A 164 30.62 4.65 -20.72
C ASN A 164 30.51 4.37 -19.20
N ILE A 165 29.27 4.33 -18.68
CA ILE A 165 28.99 4.27 -17.24
C ILE A 165 29.61 3.01 -16.64
N THR A 166 30.30 3.17 -15.50
CA THR A 166 30.78 2.06 -14.67
C THR A 166 30.39 2.34 -13.22
N GLY A 167 29.43 1.59 -12.71
CA GLY A 167 28.82 1.80 -11.41
C GLY A 167 27.30 2.02 -11.48
N PRO A 168 26.70 2.53 -10.40
CA PRO A 168 25.27 2.76 -10.31
C PRO A 168 24.87 4.05 -11.03
N PHE A 169 23.70 4.04 -11.65
CA PHE A 169 23.06 5.23 -12.19
C PHE A 169 21.54 5.11 -12.07
N ASN A 170 20.88 6.25 -12.24
CA ASN A 170 19.44 6.37 -12.15
C ASN A 170 18.93 7.30 -13.25
N MET A 171 17.79 6.98 -13.86
CA MET A 171 17.14 7.83 -14.86
C MET A 171 15.67 8.02 -14.53
N GLN A 172 15.18 9.24 -14.71
CA GLN A 172 13.75 9.55 -14.63
C GLN A 172 13.22 9.79 -16.04
N VAL A 173 12.12 9.12 -16.39
CA VAL A 173 11.52 9.14 -17.72
C VAL A 173 10.04 9.47 -17.61
N ILE A 174 9.57 10.39 -18.44
CA ILE A 174 8.15 10.67 -18.60
C ILE A 174 7.59 9.82 -19.74
N SER A 175 6.46 9.17 -19.51
CA SER A 175 5.61 8.57 -20.53
C SER A 175 4.46 9.53 -20.85
N ALA A 176 4.63 10.31 -21.92
CA ALA A 176 3.64 11.27 -22.38
C ALA A 176 2.71 10.66 -23.45
N GLU A 177 1.47 11.13 -23.50
CA GLU A 177 0.56 10.76 -24.58
C GLU A 177 1.11 11.20 -25.94
N ASN A 178 0.85 10.39 -26.96
CA ASN A 178 1.24 10.70 -28.33
C ASN A 178 0.09 11.42 -29.05
N PRO A 179 0.25 12.69 -29.46
CA PRO A 179 -0.81 13.43 -30.15
C PRO A 179 -1.28 12.79 -31.45
N ASN A 180 -0.42 11.98 -32.09
CA ASN A 180 -0.75 11.27 -33.33
C ASN A 180 -1.36 9.88 -33.09
N GLY A 181 -1.63 9.52 -31.83
CA GLY A 181 -2.03 8.18 -31.43
C GLY A 181 -0.88 7.17 -31.44
N GLY A 182 -1.15 5.98 -30.91
CA GLY A 182 -0.17 4.91 -30.81
C GLY A 182 0.61 4.93 -29.50
N GLU A 183 1.90 4.60 -29.56
CA GLU A 183 2.71 4.43 -28.35
C GLU A 183 3.05 5.75 -27.68
N SER A 184 3.06 5.75 -26.34
CA SER A 184 3.51 6.87 -25.55
C SER A 184 4.93 7.31 -25.91
N LEU A 185 5.16 8.61 -25.84
CA LEU A 185 6.45 9.24 -26.05
C LEU A 185 7.24 9.19 -24.75
N LEU A 186 8.34 8.42 -24.75
CA LEU A 186 9.25 8.30 -23.62
C LEU A 186 10.29 9.43 -23.69
N LYS A 187 10.28 10.31 -22.69
CA LYS A 187 11.13 11.49 -22.62
C LYS A 187 11.97 11.48 -21.35
N VAL A 188 13.29 11.49 -21.47
CA VAL A 188 14.18 11.49 -20.30
C VAL A 188 14.20 12.88 -19.65
N ILE A 189 13.97 12.94 -18.34
CA ILE A 189 14.00 14.17 -17.54
C ILE A 189 15.42 14.46 -17.07
N GLU A 190 16.04 13.47 -16.43
CA GLU A 190 17.38 13.55 -15.85
C GLU A 190 18.05 12.17 -15.78
N CYS A 191 19.37 12.19 -15.65
CA CYS A 191 20.17 11.00 -15.38
C CYS A 191 21.19 11.32 -14.28
N ASN A 192 21.10 10.58 -13.17
CA ASN A 192 22.00 10.69 -12.03
C ASN A 192 23.07 9.60 -12.11
N LEU A 193 24.34 9.98 -12.29
CA LEU A 193 25.47 9.03 -12.37
C LEU A 193 26.00 8.60 -11.01
N ARG A 194 25.07 8.10 -10.20
CA ARG A 194 25.27 7.65 -8.83
C ARG A 194 24.10 6.76 -8.43
N ALA A 195 24.24 6.13 -7.26
CA ALA A 195 23.11 5.47 -6.62
C ALA A 195 22.01 6.49 -6.30
N SER A 196 20.77 6.11 -6.57
CA SER A 196 19.58 6.86 -6.15
C SER A 196 19.14 6.41 -4.75
N ARG A 197 18.14 7.10 -4.22
CA ARG A 197 17.51 6.75 -2.94
C ARG A 197 16.67 5.45 -3.02
N SER A 198 16.25 5.02 -4.21
CA SER A 198 15.41 3.82 -4.42
C SER A 198 16.22 2.53 -4.58
N PHE A 199 17.56 2.59 -4.69
CA PHE A 199 18.43 1.40 -4.76
C PHE A 199 18.15 0.36 -3.65
N PRO A 200 17.96 0.73 -2.37
CA PRO A 200 17.60 -0.22 -1.32
C PRO A 200 16.24 -0.87 -1.55
N PHE A 201 15.24 -0.12 -2.04
CA PHE A 201 13.92 -0.63 -2.38
C PHE A 201 14.01 -1.65 -3.51
N VAL A 202 14.57 -1.26 -4.67
CA VAL A 202 14.65 -2.16 -5.84
C VAL A 202 15.48 -3.40 -5.56
N SER A 203 16.55 -3.28 -4.76
CA SER A 203 17.40 -4.42 -4.40
C SER A 203 16.65 -5.45 -3.55
N LYS A 204 15.82 -5.00 -2.60
CA LYS A 204 15.01 -5.89 -1.76
C LYS A 204 13.89 -6.55 -2.54
N VAL A 205 13.22 -5.80 -3.41
CA VAL A 205 12.08 -6.29 -4.19
C VAL A 205 12.51 -7.31 -5.24
N LEU A 206 13.62 -7.05 -5.94
CA LEU A 206 14.12 -7.95 -6.99
C LEU A 206 15.04 -9.05 -6.48
N GLY A 207 15.40 -9.04 -5.19
CA GLY A 207 16.27 -10.05 -4.59
C GLY A 207 17.73 -9.99 -5.03
N THR A 208 18.16 -8.89 -5.65
CA THR A 208 19.54 -8.67 -6.12
C THR A 208 20.10 -7.39 -5.50
N ASN A 209 21.25 -7.47 -4.84
CA ASN A 209 21.88 -6.27 -4.26
C ASN A 209 22.58 -5.44 -5.35
N PHE A 210 21.94 -4.36 -5.81
CA PHE A 210 22.48 -3.52 -6.87
C PHE A 210 23.80 -2.83 -6.45
N ILE A 211 23.97 -2.53 -5.16
CA ILE A 211 25.22 -1.94 -4.65
C ILE A 211 26.37 -2.94 -4.68
N ASP A 212 26.11 -4.24 -4.46
CA ASP A 212 27.12 -5.29 -4.64
C ASP A 212 27.56 -5.39 -6.10
N VAL A 213 26.60 -5.45 -7.03
CA VAL A 213 26.88 -5.47 -8.49
C VAL A 213 27.67 -4.22 -8.90
N ALA A 214 27.27 -3.05 -8.41
CA ALA A 214 27.95 -1.79 -8.67
C ALA A 214 29.38 -1.80 -8.12
N THR A 215 29.58 -2.26 -6.88
CA THR A 215 30.91 -2.32 -6.24
C THR A 215 31.86 -3.23 -7.01
N ARG A 216 31.38 -4.39 -7.48
CA ARG A 216 32.15 -5.31 -8.34
C ARG A 216 32.54 -4.68 -9.66
N ALA A 217 31.61 -3.96 -10.31
CA ALA A 217 31.88 -3.21 -11.53
C ALA A 217 32.91 -2.08 -11.30
N LEU A 218 32.81 -1.33 -10.20
CA LEU A 218 33.77 -0.27 -9.83
C LEU A 218 35.18 -0.81 -9.59
N LEU A 219 35.30 -2.04 -9.07
CA LEU A 219 36.58 -2.70 -8.78
C LEU A 219 37.15 -3.48 -9.97
N ASP A 220 36.36 -3.68 -11.03
CA ASP A 220 36.65 -4.58 -12.15
C ASP A 220 37.01 -5.99 -11.67
N ARG A 221 36.22 -6.51 -10.72
CA ARG A 221 36.44 -7.83 -10.09
C ARG A 221 35.12 -8.57 -9.94
N ASP A 222 35.10 -9.81 -10.43
CA ASP A 222 33.94 -10.70 -10.35
C ASP A 222 32.63 -10.03 -10.83
N VAL A 223 32.75 -9.20 -11.87
CA VAL A 223 31.62 -8.48 -12.47
C VAL A 223 30.64 -9.52 -13.01
N PRO A 224 29.38 -9.53 -12.54
CA PRO A 224 28.41 -10.51 -13.01
C PRO A 224 28.05 -10.24 -14.48
N GLU A 225 27.61 -11.30 -15.17
CA GLU A 225 27.00 -11.12 -16.48
C GLU A 225 25.69 -10.33 -16.38
N PRO A 226 25.29 -9.61 -17.44
CA PRO A 226 24.01 -8.93 -17.47
C PRO A 226 22.82 -9.87 -17.25
N VAL A 227 21.91 -9.45 -16.38
CA VAL A 227 20.66 -10.15 -16.10
C VAL A 227 19.50 -9.17 -16.21
N ASP A 228 18.44 -9.62 -16.87
CA ASP A 228 17.18 -8.90 -16.93
C ASP A 228 16.22 -9.40 -15.85
N LEU A 229 16.34 -8.80 -14.66
CA LEU A 229 15.50 -9.13 -13.50
C LEU A 229 14.02 -8.80 -13.73
N MET A 230 13.68 -7.93 -14.69
CA MET A 230 12.30 -7.52 -14.98
C MET A 230 11.52 -8.60 -15.74
N LYS A 231 12.19 -9.58 -16.35
CA LYS A 231 11.55 -10.72 -17.03
C LYS A 231 11.21 -11.88 -16.09
N GLU A 232 11.70 -11.85 -14.85
CA GLU A 232 11.36 -12.86 -13.85
C GLU A 232 9.94 -12.63 -13.33
N GLN A 233 9.09 -13.65 -13.46
CA GLN A 233 7.72 -13.62 -12.92
C GLN A 233 7.76 -13.64 -11.38
N ARG A 234 6.95 -12.77 -10.79
CA ARG A 234 6.77 -12.66 -9.34
C ARG A 234 5.28 -12.72 -9.04
N ASP A 235 4.93 -13.42 -7.97
CA ASP A 235 3.57 -13.54 -7.43
C ASP A 235 3.24 -12.41 -6.44
N TYR A 236 4.11 -11.40 -6.38
CA TYR A 236 4.00 -10.22 -5.57
C TYR A 236 4.41 -8.97 -6.36
N LEU A 237 3.96 -7.82 -5.86
CA LEU A 237 4.61 -6.54 -6.07
C LEU A 237 4.95 -5.90 -4.74
N ALA A 238 5.69 -4.80 -4.81
CA ALA A 238 5.93 -3.92 -3.69
C ALA A 238 5.57 -2.48 -4.05
N VAL A 239 5.07 -1.76 -3.05
CA VAL A 239 4.80 -0.34 -3.13
C VAL A 239 5.60 0.39 -2.07
N LYS A 240 6.38 1.39 -2.50
CA LYS A 240 7.03 2.37 -1.64
C LYS A 240 6.12 3.59 -1.51
N VAL A 241 5.91 4.10 -0.30
CA VAL A 241 5.23 5.37 -0.04
C VAL A 241 6.15 6.34 0.70
N PRO A 242 6.07 7.65 0.45
CA PRO A 242 6.84 8.66 1.19
C PRO A 242 6.35 8.81 2.63
N GLN A 243 7.25 9.17 3.54
CA GLN A 243 6.92 9.62 4.89
C GLN A 243 7.18 11.13 5.00
N PHE A 244 6.17 11.87 5.43
CA PHE A 244 6.28 13.32 5.65
C PHE A 244 6.38 13.67 7.14
N ALA A 245 6.93 14.84 7.43
CA ALA A 245 7.10 15.40 8.77
C ALA A 245 6.33 16.71 8.98
N TRP A 246 5.18 16.89 8.31
CA TRP A 246 4.38 18.12 8.34
C TRP A 246 3.97 18.56 9.74
N THR A 247 3.78 17.62 10.67
CA THR A 247 3.47 17.90 12.09
C THR A 247 4.60 18.62 12.82
N ARG A 248 5.84 18.54 12.33
CA ARG A 248 7.01 19.24 12.89
C ARG A 248 7.27 20.59 12.23
N LEU A 249 6.60 20.88 11.12
CA LEU A 249 6.78 22.08 10.30
C LEU A 249 5.55 22.98 10.42
N ALA A 250 5.44 23.67 11.55
CA ALA A 250 4.32 24.58 11.82
C ALA A 250 4.26 25.69 10.76
N GLY A 251 3.07 25.95 10.22
CA GLY A 251 2.85 26.96 9.18
C GLY A 251 3.29 26.57 7.77
N ALA A 252 3.96 25.42 7.60
CA ALA A 252 4.23 24.89 6.26
C ALA A 252 2.92 24.39 5.63
N ASP A 253 2.70 24.70 4.35
CA ASP A 253 1.58 24.17 3.58
C ASP A 253 1.87 22.72 3.16
N PRO A 254 1.12 21.71 3.67
CA PRO A 254 1.25 20.33 3.22
C PRO A 254 0.76 20.25 1.76
N TYR A 255 1.68 20.27 0.81
CA TYR A 255 1.38 20.29 -0.61
C TYR A 255 2.56 19.72 -1.40
N LEU A 256 2.29 18.81 -2.33
CA LEU A 256 3.31 18.17 -3.16
C LEU A 256 3.62 18.97 -4.41
N GLY A 257 4.87 18.98 -4.83
CA GLY A 257 5.28 19.63 -6.06
C GLY A 257 6.63 19.13 -6.54
N VAL A 258 7.28 19.94 -7.37
CA VAL A 258 8.55 19.61 -8.02
C VAL A 258 9.76 19.65 -7.07
N GLU A 259 9.56 20.09 -5.84
CA GLU A 259 10.57 20.08 -4.76
C GLU A 259 10.21 19.01 -3.72
N MET A 260 11.19 18.21 -3.33
CA MET A 260 11.04 17.14 -2.34
C MET A 260 10.78 17.69 -0.93
N SER A 261 9.81 17.11 -0.23
CA SER A 261 9.45 17.48 1.15
C SER A 261 9.41 16.30 2.13
N SER A 262 9.41 15.06 1.64
CA SER A 262 9.45 13.85 2.46
C SER A 262 10.77 13.69 3.20
N THR A 263 10.72 13.02 4.34
CA THR A 263 11.86 12.78 5.23
C THR A 263 12.24 11.31 5.37
N GLY A 264 11.43 10.42 4.80
CA GLY A 264 11.64 8.98 4.81
C GLY A 264 10.70 8.27 3.86
N GLU A 265 10.66 6.95 3.97
CA GLU A 265 9.84 6.08 3.13
C GLU A 265 9.52 4.78 3.85
N MET A 266 8.40 4.18 3.48
CA MET A 266 8.01 2.82 3.86
C MET A 266 7.75 2.01 2.60
N ALA A 267 8.01 0.70 2.65
CA ALA A 267 7.72 -0.18 1.53
C ALA A 267 7.09 -1.47 2.03
N CYS A 268 6.01 -1.90 1.37
CA CYS A 268 5.29 -3.12 1.69
C CYS A 268 5.07 -3.96 0.44
N PHE A 269 5.00 -5.27 0.63
CA PHE A 269 4.67 -6.23 -0.41
C PHE A 269 3.17 -6.54 -0.39
N GLY A 270 2.62 -6.94 -1.53
CA GLY A 270 1.26 -7.44 -1.68
C GLY A 270 1.12 -8.25 -2.97
N LYS A 271 0.02 -9.00 -3.11
CA LYS A 271 -0.26 -9.80 -4.32
C LYS A 271 -0.66 -8.94 -5.50
N ASP A 272 -1.31 -7.81 -5.22
CA ASP A 272 -1.75 -6.82 -6.20
C ASP A 272 -1.53 -5.38 -5.69
N LEU A 273 -1.70 -4.39 -6.59
CA LEU A 273 -1.48 -2.98 -6.29
C LEU A 273 -2.29 -2.52 -5.08
N VAL A 274 -3.52 -3.00 -4.96
CA VAL A 274 -4.44 -2.63 -3.89
C VAL A 274 -3.91 -3.13 -2.54
N GLU A 275 -3.52 -4.39 -2.44
CA GLU A 275 -2.98 -4.98 -1.20
C GLU A 275 -1.65 -4.34 -0.79
N ALA A 276 -0.73 -4.15 -1.74
CA ALA A 276 0.57 -3.57 -1.47
C ALA A 276 0.45 -2.10 -1.02
N TYR A 277 -0.35 -1.29 -1.73
CA TYR A 277 -0.56 0.12 -1.39
C TYR A 277 -1.37 0.30 -0.08
N TRP A 278 -2.40 -0.52 0.14
CA TRP A 278 -3.16 -0.55 1.41
C TRP A 278 -2.25 -0.79 2.61
N THR A 279 -1.34 -1.76 2.50
CA THR A 279 -0.40 -2.11 3.56
C THR A 279 0.66 -1.02 3.75
N ALA A 280 1.18 -0.47 2.65
CA ALA A 280 2.17 0.61 2.68
C ALA A 280 1.62 1.88 3.35
N MET A 281 0.41 2.30 3.01
CA MET A 281 -0.23 3.48 3.60
C MET A 281 -0.48 3.32 5.10
N GLN A 282 -0.95 2.16 5.55
CA GLN A 282 -1.15 1.90 6.98
C GLN A 282 0.17 1.83 7.77
N SER A 283 1.29 1.55 7.09
CA SER A 283 2.62 1.54 7.71
C SER A 283 3.19 2.95 7.90
N THR A 284 2.54 3.99 7.37
CA THR A 284 2.98 5.37 7.58
C THR A 284 2.79 5.79 9.04
N MET A 285 3.73 6.57 9.56
CA MET A 285 3.76 6.91 10.98
C MET A 285 2.56 7.78 11.37
N ASN A 286 1.90 7.42 12.48
CA ASN A 286 0.70 8.11 13.01
C ASN A 286 -0.49 8.13 12.05
N PHE A 287 -0.55 7.20 11.09
CA PHE A 287 -1.71 7.03 10.25
C PHE A 287 -2.84 6.38 11.04
N ARG A 288 -4.04 6.94 10.92
CA ARG A 288 -5.28 6.38 11.43
C ARG A 288 -6.25 6.23 10.28
N LEU A 289 -6.68 5.00 9.99
CA LEU A 289 -7.70 4.77 8.98
C LEU A 289 -9.06 5.37 9.42
N PRO A 290 -9.69 6.26 8.62
CA PRO A 290 -11.05 6.73 8.90
C PRO A 290 -12.04 5.56 8.82
N GLN A 291 -12.92 5.42 9.81
CA GLN A 291 -13.87 4.31 9.91
C GLN A 291 -15.26 4.67 9.36
N PRO A 292 -16.00 3.71 8.77
CA PRO A 292 -17.39 3.92 8.38
C PRO A 292 -18.23 4.58 9.48
N GLY A 293 -19.06 5.55 9.11
CA GLY A 293 -19.83 6.38 10.05
C GLY A 293 -19.11 7.65 10.52
N GLU A 294 -17.80 7.77 10.36
CA GLU A 294 -17.06 9.02 10.61
C GLU A 294 -17.22 10.02 9.44
N GLY A 295 -16.83 11.27 9.68
CA GLY A 295 -16.86 12.34 8.69
C GLY A 295 -15.64 12.33 7.76
N LEU A 296 -15.90 12.47 6.46
CA LEU A 296 -14.89 12.73 5.44
C LEU A 296 -15.11 14.11 4.83
N LEU A 297 -14.06 14.92 4.76
CA LEU A 297 -14.12 16.27 4.23
C LEU A 297 -13.42 16.35 2.87
N PHE A 298 -14.09 16.98 1.91
CA PHE A 298 -13.64 17.15 0.53
C PHE A 298 -13.42 18.63 0.18
N GLY A 299 -12.32 18.93 -0.52
CA GLY A 299 -11.98 20.24 -1.06
C GLY A 299 -10.97 20.16 -2.20
N GLY A 300 -10.63 21.31 -2.81
CA GLY A 300 -9.71 21.39 -3.93
C GLY A 300 -10.40 21.53 -5.30
N ASP A 301 -9.76 21.00 -6.34
CA ASP A 301 -10.12 21.24 -7.74
C ASP A 301 -11.39 20.49 -8.19
N THR A 302 -12.32 21.24 -8.77
CA THR A 302 -13.63 20.77 -9.31
C THR A 302 -13.61 20.61 -10.83
N GLN A 303 -12.48 20.87 -11.50
CA GLN A 303 -12.34 20.72 -12.95
C GLN A 303 -12.05 19.28 -13.39
N THR A 304 -11.57 18.43 -12.46
CA THR A 304 -11.26 17.02 -12.69
C THR A 304 -12.33 16.14 -12.07
N THR A 305 -12.39 14.85 -12.45
CA THR A 305 -13.38 13.91 -11.89
C THR A 305 -12.85 13.14 -10.67
N ASP A 306 -11.63 13.43 -10.21
CA ASP A 306 -10.96 12.61 -9.20
C ASP A 306 -11.68 12.63 -7.84
N LEU A 307 -12.16 13.79 -7.40
CA LEU A 307 -13.00 13.91 -6.20
C LEU A 307 -14.28 13.07 -6.31
N ALA A 308 -14.97 13.13 -7.45
CA ALA A 308 -16.17 12.35 -7.70
C ALA A 308 -15.88 10.84 -7.70
N ARG A 309 -14.76 10.41 -8.31
CA ARG A 309 -14.32 9.00 -8.31
C ARG A 309 -14.01 8.50 -6.90
N ILE A 310 -13.39 9.32 -6.05
CA ILE A 310 -13.15 8.98 -4.64
C ILE A 310 -14.49 8.76 -3.93
N VAL A 311 -15.44 9.66 -4.12
CA VAL A 311 -16.76 9.55 -3.48
C VAL A 311 -17.54 8.33 -3.98
N ASP A 312 -17.46 7.96 -5.26
CA ASP A 312 -18.06 6.73 -5.78
C ASP A 312 -17.58 5.47 -5.01
N PHE A 313 -16.31 5.43 -4.61
CA PHE A 313 -15.76 4.32 -3.82
C PHE A 313 -16.20 4.34 -2.34
N LEU A 314 -16.32 5.54 -1.76
CA LEU A 314 -16.49 5.73 -0.32
C LEU A 314 -17.97 5.87 0.12
N ASN A 315 -18.84 6.42 -0.74
CA ASN A 315 -20.26 6.60 -0.45
C ASN A 315 -20.97 5.28 -0.02
N PRO A 316 -20.73 4.13 -0.70
CA PRO A 316 -21.35 2.86 -0.30
C PRO A 316 -20.92 2.35 1.08
N LEU A 317 -19.79 2.81 1.60
CA LEU A 317 -19.27 2.38 2.90
C LEU A 317 -19.98 3.06 4.08
N GLY A 318 -20.76 4.14 3.83
CA GLY A 318 -21.57 4.79 4.87
C GLY A 318 -20.83 5.85 5.69
N TYR A 319 -19.85 6.54 5.09
CA TYR A 319 -19.25 7.74 5.66
C TYR A 319 -20.22 8.93 5.62
N ARG A 320 -20.04 9.89 6.54
CA ARG A 320 -20.67 11.21 6.44
C ARG A 320 -19.82 12.09 5.54
N LEU A 321 -20.36 12.55 4.41
CA LEU A 321 -19.61 13.30 3.41
C LEU A 321 -19.83 14.81 3.59
N TYR A 322 -18.73 15.55 3.70
CA TYR A 322 -18.72 17.00 3.89
C TYR A 322 -17.92 17.70 2.79
N ALA A 323 -18.38 18.85 2.33
CA ALA A 323 -17.68 19.71 1.37
C ALA A 323 -17.25 21.03 2.01
N ALA A 324 -16.10 21.55 1.56
CA ALA A 324 -15.58 22.84 1.98
C ALA A 324 -16.46 24.02 1.53
N ASN A 325 -17.13 23.89 0.39
CA ASN A 325 -17.97 24.94 -0.21
C ASN A 325 -19.06 24.33 -1.13
N ASP A 326 -19.98 25.17 -1.60
CA ASP A 326 -21.08 24.75 -2.48
C ASP A 326 -20.61 24.24 -3.85
N GLU A 327 -19.47 24.72 -4.37
CA GLU A 327 -18.94 24.30 -5.66
C GLU A 327 -18.47 22.85 -5.61
N VAL A 328 -17.69 22.49 -4.58
CA VAL A 328 -17.25 21.10 -4.32
C VAL A 328 -18.46 20.20 -4.10
N LYS A 329 -19.46 20.65 -3.33
CA LYS A 329 -20.70 19.89 -3.15
C LYS A 329 -21.38 19.60 -4.49
N GLN A 330 -21.63 20.63 -5.31
CA GLN A 330 -22.30 20.47 -6.60
C GLN A 330 -21.51 19.56 -7.54
N HIS A 331 -20.18 19.67 -7.54
CA HIS A 331 -19.31 18.79 -8.30
C HIS A 331 -19.48 17.33 -7.87
N LEU A 332 -19.40 17.04 -6.57
CA LEU A 332 -19.53 15.69 -6.03
C LEU A 332 -20.92 15.08 -6.29
N GLU A 333 -21.99 15.84 -6.07
CA GLU A 333 -23.36 15.35 -6.27
C GLU A 333 -23.67 15.13 -7.76
N SER A 334 -23.21 16.01 -8.67
CA SER A 334 -23.53 15.94 -10.09
C SER A 334 -22.67 14.97 -10.91
N GLN A 335 -21.43 14.72 -10.51
CA GLN A 335 -20.49 13.85 -11.22
C GLN A 335 -20.46 12.41 -10.68
N SER A 336 -21.12 12.14 -9.55
CA SER A 336 -21.24 10.78 -9.01
C SER A 336 -22.05 9.86 -9.93
N LYS A 337 -21.65 8.59 -10.02
CA LYS A 337 -22.21 7.64 -11.01
C LYS A 337 -23.69 7.32 -10.81
N ASP A 338 -24.17 7.31 -9.57
CA ASP A 338 -25.51 6.86 -9.21
C ASP A 338 -26.45 7.98 -8.71
N GLY A 339 -25.93 9.21 -8.60
CA GLY A 339 -26.69 10.37 -8.10
C GLY A 339 -27.21 10.21 -6.67
N SER A 340 -26.74 9.20 -5.93
CA SER A 340 -27.18 8.90 -4.56
C SER A 340 -26.37 9.68 -3.50
N VAL A 341 -25.25 10.27 -3.93
CA VAL A 341 -24.33 11.03 -3.10
C VAL A 341 -25.04 12.25 -2.54
N LYS A 342 -25.00 12.38 -1.21
CA LYS A 342 -25.46 13.57 -0.48
C LYS A 342 -24.32 14.14 0.30
N VAL A 343 -24.03 15.42 0.09
CA VAL A 343 -22.92 16.11 0.75
C VAL A 343 -23.43 17.34 1.48
N GLU A 344 -22.97 17.51 2.72
CA GLU A 344 -23.26 18.70 3.53
C GLU A 344 -22.08 19.69 3.43
N VAL A 345 -22.37 20.97 3.21
CA VAL A 345 -21.32 22.01 3.24
C VAL A 345 -21.07 22.40 4.68
N ILE A 346 -19.79 22.46 5.07
CA ILE A 346 -19.40 22.92 6.40
C ILE A 346 -18.76 24.30 6.33
N GLU A 347 -19.10 25.17 7.28
CA GLU A 347 -18.52 26.50 7.38
C GLU A 347 -17.09 26.41 7.94
N PHE A 348 -16.13 27.02 7.24
CA PHE A 348 -14.72 27.05 7.62
C PHE A 348 -14.35 28.40 8.21
N PRO A 349 -14.16 28.52 9.54
CA PRO A 349 -13.60 29.72 10.14
C PRO A 349 -12.09 29.80 9.81
N LYS A 350 -11.76 30.45 8.69
CA LYS A 350 -10.39 30.51 8.12
C LYS A 350 -9.37 31.21 9.02
N GLU A 351 -9.84 32.12 9.88
CA GLU A 351 -8.98 32.93 10.77
C GLU A 351 -8.99 32.45 12.23
N ASP A 352 -9.90 31.54 12.61
CA ASP A 352 -10.04 31.07 14.00
C ASP A 352 -9.82 29.56 14.10
N LYS A 353 -8.59 29.19 14.49
CA LYS A 353 -8.20 27.79 14.68
C LYS A 353 -8.98 27.07 15.78
N ARG A 354 -9.47 27.78 16.81
CA ARG A 354 -10.27 27.16 17.88
C ARG A 354 -11.66 26.80 17.37
N ALA A 355 -12.31 27.76 16.70
CA ALA A 355 -13.59 27.51 16.05
C ALA A 355 -13.47 26.40 14.99
N LEU A 356 -12.36 26.34 14.26
CA LEU A 356 -12.14 25.28 13.27
C LEU A 356 -12.00 23.90 13.91
N ARG A 357 -11.34 23.82 15.08
CA ARG A 357 -11.27 22.57 15.85
C ARG A 357 -12.66 22.12 16.31
N GLU A 358 -13.48 23.05 16.77
CA GLU A 358 -14.88 22.76 17.13
C GLU A 358 -15.69 22.25 15.93
N VAL A 359 -15.42 22.74 14.72
CA VAL A 359 -16.01 22.20 13.47
C VAL A 359 -15.58 20.75 13.23
N PHE A 360 -14.28 20.45 13.30
CA PHE A 360 -13.78 19.08 13.13
C PHE A 360 -14.37 18.11 14.18
N GLU A 361 -14.52 18.56 15.42
CA GLU A 361 -15.12 17.78 16.51
C GLU A 361 -16.64 17.60 16.32
N LYS A 362 -17.37 18.67 15.97
CA LYS A 362 -18.82 18.65 15.73
C LYS A 362 -19.23 17.70 14.62
N TYR A 363 -18.50 17.72 13.50
CA TYR A 363 -18.79 16.87 12.34
C TYR A 363 -18.03 15.54 12.37
N ASP A 364 -17.20 15.31 13.40
CA ASP A 364 -16.36 14.13 13.59
C ASP A 364 -15.55 13.81 12.32
N ILE A 365 -14.82 14.81 11.83
CA ILE A 365 -14.02 14.73 10.61
C ILE A 365 -12.75 13.93 10.89
N ARG A 366 -12.65 12.75 10.28
CA ARG A 366 -11.55 11.79 10.49
C ARG A 366 -10.76 11.45 9.24
N GLY A 367 -11.11 12.02 8.09
CA GLY A 367 -10.27 12.02 6.90
C GLY A 367 -10.51 13.27 6.05
N VAL A 368 -9.45 13.81 5.44
CA VAL A 368 -9.52 14.98 4.56
C VAL A 368 -8.96 14.64 3.19
N PHE A 369 -9.76 14.86 2.15
CA PHE A 369 -9.37 14.78 0.74
C PHE A 369 -9.34 16.20 0.18
N ASN A 370 -8.15 16.77 -0.01
CA ASN A 370 -7.98 18.11 -0.56
C ASN A 370 -7.10 18.07 -1.81
N LEU A 371 -7.73 18.01 -2.98
CA LEU A 371 -7.05 17.83 -4.27
C LEU A 371 -6.81 19.18 -4.97
N ALA A 372 -6.12 20.10 -4.30
CA ALA A 372 -5.87 21.43 -4.86
C ALA A 372 -4.89 21.36 -6.05
N LYS A 373 -5.23 22.05 -7.14
CA LYS A 373 -4.37 22.15 -8.34
C LYS A 373 -3.14 23.05 -8.16
N ARG A 374 -3.20 23.95 -7.18
CA ARG A 374 -2.16 24.94 -6.91
C ARG A 374 -1.86 25.00 -5.42
N ARG A 375 -0.61 25.32 -5.11
CA ARG A 375 -0.21 25.72 -3.75
C ARG A 375 -1.01 26.95 -3.35
N ALA A 376 -1.42 27.01 -2.09
CA ALA A 376 -2.23 28.11 -1.60
C ALA A 376 -1.51 29.46 -1.72
N SER A 377 -2.28 30.51 -2.00
CA SER A 377 -1.77 31.87 -2.16
C SER A 377 -1.49 32.58 -0.83
N SER A 378 -2.16 32.16 0.24
CA SER A 378 -2.06 32.77 1.56
C SER A 378 -2.40 31.77 2.67
N LEU A 379 -2.14 32.15 3.93
CA LEU A 379 -2.46 31.31 5.11
C LEU A 379 -3.96 31.31 5.48
N VAL A 380 -4.77 32.11 4.80
CA VAL A 380 -6.24 32.15 4.97
C VAL A 380 -6.97 31.57 3.76
N ASP A 381 -6.21 31.04 2.79
CA ASP A 381 -6.72 30.26 1.67
C ASP A 381 -7.43 29.00 2.20
N GLU A 382 -8.58 28.67 1.62
CA GLU A 382 -9.43 27.58 2.10
C GLU A 382 -8.71 26.23 2.07
N ASP A 383 -7.99 25.96 0.97
CA ASP A 383 -7.31 24.70 0.78
C ASP A 383 -6.10 24.58 1.73
N TYR A 384 -5.37 25.68 1.96
CA TYR A 384 -4.32 25.70 2.99
C TYR A 384 -4.89 25.41 4.37
N VAL A 385 -5.96 26.10 4.75
CA VAL A 385 -6.58 25.93 6.07
C VAL A 385 -7.03 24.48 6.25
N MET A 386 -7.66 23.87 5.24
CA MET A 386 -8.04 22.45 5.28
C MET A 386 -6.84 21.53 5.47
N ARG A 387 -5.82 21.62 4.60
CA ARG A 387 -4.65 20.72 4.64
C ARG A 387 -3.85 20.88 5.91
N ARG A 388 -3.55 22.13 6.30
CA ARG A 388 -2.76 22.45 7.49
C ARG A 388 -3.44 21.96 8.76
N ASN A 389 -4.76 22.15 8.88
CA ASN A 389 -5.49 21.74 10.08
C ASN A 389 -5.76 20.24 10.12
N ALA A 390 -5.89 19.55 8.98
CA ALA A 390 -5.88 18.09 8.96
C ALA A 390 -4.62 17.55 9.66
N VAL A 391 -3.45 18.05 9.25
CA VAL A 391 -2.17 17.69 9.88
C VAL A 391 -2.10 18.09 11.35
N ASP A 392 -2.48 19.34 11.69
CA ASP A 392 -2.39 19.85 13.07
C ASP A 392 -3.32 19.11 14.04
N PHE A 393 -4.44 18.57 13.55
CA PHE A 393 -5.42 17.82 14.34
C PHE A 393 -5.18 16.30 14.30
N GLY A 394 -4.12 15.84 13.63
CA GLY A 394 -3.82 14.41 13.51
C GLY A 394 -4.83 13.64 12.67
N VAL A 395 -5.44 14.30 11.70
CA VAL A 395 -6.37 13.72 10.74
C VAL A 395 -5.62 13.41 9.44
N PRO A 396 -5.72 12.19 8.88
CA PRO A 396 -5.12 11.84 7.60
C PRO A 396 -5.53 12.81 6.49
N LEU A 397 -4.53 13.24 5.72
CA LEU A 397 -4.68 14.12 4.57
C LEU A 397 -4.31 13.36 3.29
N PHE A 398 -5.24 13.31 2.35
CA PHE A 398 -5.03 12.85 0.98
C PHE A 398 -5.06 14.06 0.07
N MET A 399 -3.94 14.35 -0.59
CA MET A 399 -3.74 15.63 -1.30
C MET A 399 -3.23 15.50 -2.74
N GLU A 400 -3.03 14.28 -3.22
CA GLU A 400 -2.64 14.02 -4.61
C GLU A 400 -3.71 13.13 -5.27
N PRO A 401 -4.22 13.49 -6.46
CA PRO A 401 -5.38 12.82 -7.05
C PRO A 401 -5.24 11.31 -7.25
N ARG A 402 -4.15 10.82 -7.84
CA ARG A 402 -4.01 9.40 -8.20
C ARG A 402 -3.88 8.51 -6.97
N THR A 403 -3.06 8.92 -6.01
CA THR A 403 -2.87 8.23 -4.73
C THR A 403 -4.13 8.27 -3.86
N ALA A 404 -4.88 9.37 -3.88
CA ALA A 404 -6.16 9.50 -3.17
C ALA A 404 -7.24 8.59 -3.77
N VAL A 405 -7.38 8.56 -5.10
CA VAL A 405 -8.29 7.65 -5.81
C VAL A 405 -7.92 6.18 -5.53
N LEU A 406 -6.64 5.83 -5.61
CA LEU A 406 -6.18 4.47 -5.31
C LEU A 406 -6.44 4.11 -3.85
N PHE A 407 -6.25 5.04 -2.91
CA PHE A 407 -6.56 4.78 -1.50
C PHE A 407 -8.05 4.58 -1.26
N ALA A 408 -8.90 5.37 -1.92
CA ALA A 408 -10.35 5.21 -1.87
C ALA A 408 -10.79 3.84 -2.41
N GLN A 409 -10.17 3.38 -3.50
CA GLN A 409 -10.34 2.01 -4.00
C GLN A 409 -9.93 0.97 -2.94
N CYS A 410 -8.76 1.14 -2.32
CA CYS A 410 -8.30 0.24 -1.26
C CYS A 410 -9.28 0.19 -0.09
N MET A 411 -9.81 1.34 0.36
CA MET A 411 -10.84 1.39 1.38
C MET A 411 -12.09 0.62 0.95
N SER A 412 -12.56 0.80 -0.28
CA SER A 412 -13.75 0.10 -0.82
C SER A 412 -13.59 -1.42 -0.89
N GLU A 413 -12.38 -1.89 -1.17
CA GLU A 413 -12.07 -3.32 -1.32
C GLU A 413 -11.65 -4.01 -0.02
N LYS A 414 -11.02 -3.28 0.91
CA LYS A 414 -10.43 -3.86 2.13
C LYS A 414 -11.22 -3.59 3.40
N LEU A 415 -12.01 -2.51 3.46
CA LEU A 415 -12.93 -2.31 4.59
C LEU A 415 -14.12 -3.26 4.48
N PRO A 416 -14.61 -3.78 5.61
CA PRO A 416 -15.84 -4.57 5.62
C PRO A 416 -16.99 -3.70 5.10
N LYS A 417 -17.68 -4.19 4.07
CA LYS A 417 -18.92 -3.58 3.61
C LYS A 417 -20.02 -3.87 4.64
N LYS A 418 -21.05 -3.02 4.71
CA LYS A 418 -22.27 -3.25 5.52
C LYS A 418 -23.00 -4.55 5.18
N GLU A 419 -22.60 -5.23 4.11
CA GLU A 419 -22.93 -6.63 3.89
C GLU A 419 -22.14 -7.45 4.90
N GLY A 420 -22.68 -7.53 6.13
CA GLY A 420 -22.06 -8.24 7.24
C GLY A 420 -21.74 -9.69 6.94
N VAL A 421 -20.91 -10.31 7.80
CA VAL A 421 -20.35 -11.68 7.72
C VAL A 421 -20.00 -12.12 6.28
N PRO A 422 -18.70 -12.29 5.95
CA PRO A 422 -18.27 -12.73 4.62
C PRO A 422 -19.12 -13.90 4.11
N ASP A 423 -19.49 -13.90 2.83
CA ASP A 423 -20.41 -14.89 2.25
C ASP A 423 -19.98 -16.33 2.57
N GLU A 424 -18.68 -16.58 2.73
CA GLU A 424 -18.15 -17.92 3.01
C GLU A 424 -18.33 -18.39 4.47
N VAL A 425 -18.82 -17.52 5.37
CA VAL A 425 -19.15 -17.80 6.78
C VAL A 425 -20.59 -17.45 7.11
N ARG A 426 -21.30 -16.73 6.22
CA ARG A 426 -22.68 -16.26 6.42
C ARG A 426 -23.66 -17.40 6.70
N ASP A 427 -23.53 -18.53 6.00
CA ASP A 427 -24.34 -19.73 6.21
C ASP A 427 -24.06 -20.41 7.57
N LEU A 428 -22.88 -20.18 8.16
CA LEU A 428 -22.47 -20.78 9.44
C LEU A 428 -22.97 -19.96 10.65
N VAL A 429 -23.15 -18.64 10.48
CA VAL A 429 -23.49 -17.71 11.57
C VAL A 429 -24.99 -17.45 11.70
N GLN A 430 -25.79 -17.78 10.67
CA GLN A 430 -27.25 -17.64 10.74
C GLN A 430 -27.82 -18.39 11.96
N ASP A 431 -28.66 -17.69 12.73
CA ASP A 431 -29.39 -18.18 13.92
C ASP A 431 -28.56 -18.52 15.18
N ARG A 432 -27.24 -18.28 15.20
CA ARG A 432 -26.40 -18.52 16.40
C ARG A 432 -26.02 -17.23 17.13
N LYS A 433 -25.73 -17.35 18.43
CA LYS A 433 -25.29 -16.22 19.27
C LYS A 433 -23.89 -15.76 18.84
N VAL A 434 -23.70 -14.45 18.79
CA VAL A 434 -22.38 -13.83 18.54
C VAL A 434 -21.94 -13.08 19.78
N TYR A 435 -20.66 -13.20 20.10
CA TYR A 435 -20.04 -12.72 21.32
C TYR A 435 -18.88 -11.78 20.98
N ASP A 436 -18.82 -10.65 21.66
CA ASP A 436 -17.67 -9.73 21.56
C ASP A 436 -16.46 -10.34 22.26
N LEU A 437 -15.34 -10.49 21.57
CA LEU A 437 -14.09 -10.98 22.14
C LEU A 437 -13.65 -10.18 23.37
N ALA A 438 -13.87 -8.86 23.37
CA ALA A 438 -13.46 -7.98 24.46
C ALA A 438 -14.25 -8.21 25.77
N THR A 439 -15.32 -9.01 25.73
CA THR A 439 -16.18 -9.27 26.90
C THR A 439 -15.79 -10.51 27.72
N PHE A 440 -14.71 -11.20 27.36
CA PHE A 440 -14.19 -12.33 28.12
C PHE A 440 -13.20 -11.86 29.18
N GLU A 441 -13.41 -12.27 30.43
CA GLU A 441 -12.56 -11.96 31.58
C GLU A 441 -11.57 -13.12 31.84
N ASP A 442 -10.50 -12.86 32.62
CA ASP A 442 -9.51 -13.87 33.03
C ASP A 442 -8.93 -14.72 31.87
N ALA A 443 -8.68 -14.11 30.71
CA ALA A 443 -8.25 -14.83 29.51
C ALA A 443 -6.84 -15.43 29.66
N GLU A 444 -6.75 -16.75 29.83
CA GLU A 444 -5.51 -17.51 29.79
C GLU A 444 -5.23 -17.99 28.36
N ARG A 445 -4.10 -17.58 27.81
CA ARG A 445 -3.71 -17.94 26.44
C ARG A 445 -3.05 -19.32 26.41
N ILE A 446 -3.68 -20.28 25.73
CA ILE A 446 -3.11 -21.61 25.46
C ILE A 446 -2.15 -21.51 24.27
N SER A 447 -2.61 -20.90 23.17
CA SER A 447 -1.83 -20.68 21.95
C SER A 447 -2.19 -19.33 21.31
N ASP A 448 -1.53 -18.97 20.21
CA ASP A 448 -1.85 -17.71 19.50
C ASP A 448 -3.28 -17.64 18.96
N ARG A 449 -3.99 -18.78 18.87
CA ARG A 449 -5.36 -18.88 18.34
C ARG A 449 -6.38 -19.41 19.34
N VAL A 450 -5.93 -19.86 20.52
CA VAL A 450 -6.80 -20.53 21.51
C VAL A 450 -6.55 -19.96 22.90
N PHE A 451 -7.62 -19.56 23.57
CA PHE A 451 -7.58 -19.06 24.96
C PHE A 451 -8.79 -19.56 25.76
N ILE A 452 -8.60 -19.70 27.06
CA ILE A 452 -9.66 -19.97 28.03
C ILE A 452 -10.06 -18.64 28.63
N GLY A 453 -11.34 -18.29 28.59
CA GLY A 453 -11.87 -17.06 29.18
C GLY A 453 -13.13 -17.32 29.98
N LYS A 454 -13.43 -16.44 30.94
CA LYS A 454 -14.66 -16.49 31.72
C LYS A 454 -15.69 -15.49 31.19
N ARG A 455 -16.95 -15.90 31.24
CA ARG A 455 -18.10 -15.04 30.95
C ARG A 455 -19.32 -15.50 31.72
N ASN A 456 -19.93 -14.58 32.50
CA ASN A 456 -21.12 -14.87 33.30
C ASN A 456 -20.98 -16.17 34.14
N ASP A 457 -19.90 -16.28 34.92
CA ASP A 457 -19.54 -17.45 35.75
C ASP A 457 -19.29 -18.77 35.00
N SER A 458 -19.26 -18.76 33.66
CA SER A 458 -18.91 -19.93 32.83
C SER A 458 -17.49 -19.81 32.30
N THR A 459 -16.70 -20.89 32.41
CA THR A 459 -15.38 -20.99 31.80
C THR A 459 -15.52 -21.58 30.40
N LEU A 460 -14.97 -20.89 29.39
CA LEU A 460 -15.19 -21.19 27.98
C LEU A 460 -13.86 -21.22 27.23
N VAL A 461 -13.77 -22.06 26.21
CA VAL A 461 -12.66 -22.05 25.25
C VAL A 461 -13.07 -21.20 24.07
N VAL A 462 -12.16 -20.34 23.63
CA VAL A 462 -12.36 -19.48 22.47
C VAL A 462 -11.25 -19.76 21.47
N LYS A 463 -11.65 -20.11 20.24
CA LYS A 463 -10.75 -20.30 19.10
C LYS A 463 -10.95 -19.17 18.09
N ILE A 464 -9.87 -18.51 17.66
CA ILE A 464 -9.90 -17.37 16.73
C ILE A 464 -8.92 -17.51 15.57
N ALA A 465 -9.27 -16.84 14.47
CA ALA A 465 -8.40 -16.49 13.36
C ALA A 465 -7.89 -15.06 13.58
N ARG A 466 -6.57 -14.88 13.61
CA ARG A 466 -5.93 -13.57 13.74
C ARG A 466 -5.96 -12.81 12.41
N PHE A 467 -5.88 -13.56 11.31
CA PHE A 467 -5.92 -13.00 9.96
C PHE A 467 -7.08 -13.60 9.16
N ALA A 468 -7.59 -12.86 8.17
CA ALA A 468 -8.71 -13.31 7.34
C ALA A 468 -8.42 -14.64 6.62
N HIS A 469 -7.17 -14.84 6.17
CA HIS A 469 -6.72 -16.09 5.57
C HIS A 469 -6.58 -17.24 6.58
N GLU A 470 -6.85 -17.06 7.86
CA GLU A 470 -6.85 -18.17 8.83
C GLU A 470 -8.26 -18.70 9.08
N LEU A 471 -9.30 -17.98 8.66
CA LEU A 471 -10.70 -18.39 8.82
C LEU A 471 -11.00 -19.72 8.12
N HIS A 472 -10.32 -20.02 7.00
CA HIS A 472 -10.51 -21.30 6.33
C HIS A 472 -9.95 -22.49 7.12
N TYR A 473 -9.06 -22.28 8.10
CA TYR A 473 -8.57 -23.34 8.98
C TYR A 473 -9.55 -23.68 10.10
N LEU A 474 -10.42 -22.75 10.52
CA LEU A 474 -11.46 -23.01 11.53
C LEU A 474 -12.68 -23.73 10.94
N ARG A 475 -12.90 -23.59 9.62
CA ARG A 475 -14.08 -24.11 8.93
C ARG A 475 -14.23 -25.65 9.01
N PRO A 476 -13.19 -26.46 8.77
CA PRO A 476 -13.31 -27.93 8.85
C PRO A 476 -13.75 -28.39 10.24
N GLU A 477 -13.14 -27.84 11.28
CA GLU A 477 -13.47 -28.14 12.67
C GLU A 477 -14.92 -27.78 13.01
N LEU A 478 -15.37 -26.57 12.66
CA LEU A 478 -16.77 -26.14 12.85
C LEU A 478 -17.76 -27.09 12.15
N ARG A 479 -17.48 -27.49 10.91
CA ARG A 479 -18.33 -28.43 10.17
C ARG A 479 -18.39 -29.80 10.83
N ALA A 480 -17.28 -30.27 11.40
CA ALA A 480 -17.25 -31.52 12.15
C ALA A 480 -18.18 -31.45 13.37
N TYR A 481 -18.05 -30.40 14.20
CA TYR A 481 -18.96 -30.16 15.33
C TYR A 481 -20.43 -30.14 14.92
N GLU A 482 -20.78 -29.43 13.84
CA GLU A 482 -22.16 -29.37 13.35
C GLU A 482 -22.69 -30.72 12.88
N ALA A 483 -21.88 -31.47 12.12
CA ALA A 483 -22.24 -32.79 11.64
C ALA A 483 -22.50 -33.73 12.83
N PHE A 484 -21.64 -33.71 13.84
CA PHE A 484 -21.82 -34.51 15.04
C PHE A 484 -23.05 -34.10 15.85
N GLN A 485 -23.33 -32.80 15.95
CA GLN A 485 -24.51 -32.29 16.65
C GLN A 485 -25.80 -32.74 15.96
N ALA A 486 -25.84 -32.72 14.63
CA ALA A 486 -26.96 -33.20 13.83
C ALA A 486 -27.24 -34.70 14.03
N HIS A 487 -26.21 -35.49 14.34
CA HIS A 487 -26.32 -36.91 14.67
C HIS A 487 -26.59 -37.18 16.16
N GLY A 488 -26.74 -36.14 16.99
CA GLY A 488 -27.02 -36.26 18.41
C GLY A 488 -25.83 -36.78 19.23
N PHE A 489 -24.60 -36.59 18.74
CA PHE A 489 -23.39 -37.03 19.41
C PHE A 489 -23.11 -36.18 20.66
N LYS A 490 -23.12 -36.81 21.84
CA LYS A 490 -22.95 -36.11 23.12
C LYS A 490 -21.53 -36.12 23.66
N SER A 491 -20.61 -36.85 23.02
CA SER A 491 -19.23 -37.01 23.47
C SER A 491 -18.28 -35.91 22.96
N MET A 492 -18.80 -34.71 22.69
CA MET A 492 -18.03 -33.54 22.28
C MET A 492 -18.40 -32.30 23.12
N PRO A 493 -17.58 -31.25 23.10
CA PRO A 493 -17.91 -29.93 23.63
C PRO A 493 -19.16 -29.32 22.98
N GLU A 494 -19.95 -28.60 23.77
CA GLU A 494 -21.04 -27.77 23.23
C GLU A 494 -20.49 -26.47 22.60
N ILE A 495 -20.97 -26.10 21.40
CA ILE A 495 -20.66 -24.82 20.76
C ILE A 495 -21.69 -23.77 21.22
N TYR A 496 -21.23 -22.74 21.94
CA TYR A 496 -22.10 -21.69 22.47
C TYR A 496 -22.42 -20.59 21.46
N GLY A 497 -21.51 -20.36 20.50
CA GLY A 497 -21.69 -19.34 19.48
C GLY A 497 -20.38 -18.90 18.85
N TYR A 498 -20.43 -17.76 18.17
CA TYR A 498 -19.31 -17.19 17.43
C TYR A 498 -18.69 -16.00 18.14
N VAL A 499 -17.43 -15.72 17.87
CA VAL A 499 -16.73 -14.54 18.41
C VAL A 499 -16.44 -13.55 17.31
N PHE A 500 -16.72 -12.28 17.59
CA PHE A 500 -16.33 -11.17 16.75
C PHE A 500 -15.30 -10.27 17.44
N GLU A 501 -14.55 -9.54 16.63
CA GLU A 501 -13.67 -8.46 17.08
C GLU A 501 -14.12 -7.16 16.43
N GLU A 502 -14.16 -6.07 17.21
CA GLU A 502 -14.60 -4.71 16.82
C GLU A 502 -16.08 -4.58 16.44
N HIS A 503 -16.60 -5.41 15.52
CA HIS A 503 -17.99 -5.34 15.04
C HIS A 503 -18.62 -6.74 14.93
N PRO A 504 -19.92 -6.91 15.28
CA PRO A 504 -20.62 -8.21 15.18
C PRO A 504 -20.53 -8.92 13.83
N ASP A 505 -20.31 -8.17 12.76
CA ASP A 505 -20.16 -8.67 11.39
C ASP A 505 -18.77 -9.22 11.08
N ARG A 506 -17.76 -8.93 11.91
CA ARG A 506 -16.38 -9.41 11.80
C ARG A 506 -16.21 -10.63 12.71
N VAL A 507 -16.89 -11.71 12.38
CA VAL A 507 -16.72 -13.00 13.07
C VAL A 507 -15.31 -13.52 12.78
N ILE A 508 -14.52 -13.66 13.83
CA ILE A 508 -13.14 -14.13 13.77
C ILE A 508 -12.96 -15.53 14.35
N GLY A 509 -13.99 -16.11 14.97
CA GLY A 509 -13.82 -17.36 15.69
C GLY A 509 -15.10 -17.92 16.30
N PHE A 510 -14.96 -18.86 17.22
CA PHE A 510 -16.07 -19.48 17.95
C PHE A 510 -15.76 -19.78 19.41
N VAL A 511 -16.82 -19.93 20.19
CA VAL A 511 -16.80 -20.23 21.63
C VAL A 511 -17.38 -21.60 21.88
N MET A 512 -16.70 -22.38 22.70
CA MET A 512 -17.09 -23.73 23.05
C MET A 512 -16.93 -24.00 24.57
N GLU A 513 -17.59 -25.05 25.03
CA GLU A 513 -17.47 -25.57 26.39
C GLU A 513 -16.02 -25.87 26.75
N HIS A 514 -15.58 -25.40 27.91
CA HIS A 514 -14.33 -25.86 28.53
C HIS A 514 -14.61 -27.18 29.27
N ILE A 515 -13.97 -28.26 28.84
CA ILE A 515 -14.10 -29.57 29.49
C ILE A 515 -12.93 -29.76 30.44
N GLU A 516 -13.22 -29.99 31.72
CA GLU A 516 -12.22 -30.33 32.72
C GLU A 516 -12.19 -31.83 32.98
N GLY A 517 -10.98 -32.39 33.04
CA GLY A 517 -10.77 -33.78 33.42
C GLY A 517 -9.39 -34.32 33.01
N PRO A 518 -9.01 -35.51 33.48
CA PRO A 518 -7.76 -36.13 33.10
C PRO A 518 -7.82 -36.62 31.64
N HIS A 519 -6.73 -36.44 30.90
CA HIS A 519 -6.59 -37.02 29.57
C HIS A 519 -6.69 -38.55 29.61
N ALA A 520 -7.10 -39.14 28.48
CA ALA A 520 -7.19 -40.59 28.33
C ALA A 520 -5.81 -41.26 28.42
N GLY A 521 -5.81 -42.51 28.88
CA GLY A 521 -4.68 -43.42 28.87
C GLY A 521 -5.00 -44.74 28.17
N PRO A 522 -4.04 -45.68 28.11
CA PRO A 522 -4.24 -47.00 27.50
C PRO A 522 -5.41 -47.79 28.12
N GLU A 523 -5.73 -47.53 29.40
CA GLU A 523 -6.85 -48.15 30.09
C GLU A 523 -8.23 -47.75 29.53
N ASP A 524 -8.31 -46.60 28.86
CA ASP A 524 -9.56 -46.02 28.35
C ASP A 524 -9.82 -46.40 26.87
N LEU A 525 -9.01 -47.30 26.29
CA LEU A 525 -9.07 -47.67 24.87
C LEU A 525 -10.49 -48.04 24.42
N SER A 526 -11.22 -48.83 25.22
CA SER A 526 -12.58 -49.24 24.90
C SER A 526 -13.51 -48.03 24.74
N ASP A 527 -13.42 -47.05 25.63
CA ASP A 527 -14.29 -45.88 25.62
C ASP A 527 -13.90 -44.92 24.49
N CYS A 528 -12.61 -44.68 24.27
CA CYS A 528 -12.12 -43.91 23.13
C CYS A 528 -12.52 -44.56 21.79
N SER A 529 -12.40 -45.89 21.65
CA SER A 529 -12.83 -46.61 20.45
C SER A 529 -14.33 -46.50 20.20
N ASN A 530 -15.15 -46.54 21.25
CA ASN A 530 -16.60 -46.35 21.12
C ASN A 530 -16.93 -44.96 20.59
N VAL A 531 -16.32 -43.92 21.16
CA VAL A 531 -16.53 -42.52 20.76
C VAL A 531 -16.01 -42.30 19.33
N LEU A 532 -14.83 -42.83 18.97
CA LEU A 532 -14.26 -42.75 17.62
C LEU A 532 -15.13 -43.47 16.58
N THR A 533 -15.73 -44.61 16.94
CA THR A 533 -16.66 -45.33 16.05
C THR A 533 -17.88 -44.47 15.72
N VAL A 534 -18.38 -43.68 16.67
CA VAL A 534 -19.49 -42.76 16.41
C VAL A 534 -19.07 -41.60 15.51
N VAL A 535 -17.86 -41.06 15.67
CA VAL A 535 -17.26 -40.08 14.73
C VAL A 535 -17.24 -40.65 13.30
N HIS A 536 -16.82 -41.91 13.15
CA HIS A 536 -16.79 -42.61 11.86
C HIS A 536 -18.17 -42.85 11.26
N GLN A 537 -19.18 -43.12 12.09
CA GLN A 537 -20.58 -43.27 11.67
C GLN A 537 -21.19 -41.95 11.20
N CYS A 538 -20.73 -40.82 11.75
CA CYS A 538 -21.09 -39.48 11.28
C CYS A 538 -20.39 -39.10 9.97
N GLY A 539 -19.53 -39.98 9.43
CA GLY A 539 -18.89 -39.78 8.12
C GLY A 539 -17.53 -39.08 8.16
N TYR A 540 -16.92 -38.92 9.34
CA TYR A 540 -15.64 -38.23 9.53
C TYR A 540 -14.54 -39.16 10.02
N LEU A 541 -13.29 -38.79 9.79
CA LEU A 541 -12.11 -39.27 10.51
C LEU A 541 -11.62 -38.15 11.43
N LEU A 542 -11.00 -38.49 12.57
CA LEU A 542 -10.44 -37.47 13.47
C LEU A 542 -9.14 -36.88 12.87
N GLY A 543 -8.36 -37.69 12.15
CA GLY A 543 -7.18 -37.28 11.40
C GLY A 543 -5.90 -37.29 12.24
N ASP A 544 -5.91 -36.63 13.40
CA ASP A 544 -4.73 -36.43 14.27
C ASP A 544 -4.86 -37.13 15.62
N LEU A 545 -5.08 -38.45 15.61
CA LEU A 545 -5.24 -39.23 16.84
C LEU A 545 -4.09 -39.02 17.84
N ASN A 546 -4.45 -38.51 19.01
CA ASN A 546 -3.58 -38.36 20.16
C ASN A 546 -4.36 -38.54 21.46
N ARG A 547 -3.71 -39.01 22.52
CA ARG A 547 -4.30 -39.08 23.87
C ARG A 547 -4.82 -37.73 24.38
N HIS A 548 -4.26 -36.63 23.88
CA HIS A 548 -4.65 -35.28 24.25
C HIS A 548 -5.95 -34.82 23.62
N ASN A 549 -6.49 -35.46 22.57
CA ASN A 549 -7.82 -35.15 22.06
C ASN A 549 -8.95 -35.65 22.99
N TRP A 550 -8.63 -36.43 24.03
CA TRP A 550 -9.63 -37.12 24.84
C TRP A 550 -9.54 -36.67 26.30
N ILE A 551 -10.69 -36.33 26.89
CA ILE A 551 -10.82 -36.01 28.31
C ILE A 551 -11.87 -36.94 28.94
N ARG A 552 -11.50 -37.52 30.08
CA ARG A 552 -12.44 -38.25 30.93
C ARG A 552 -13.27 -37.30 31.77
N THR A 553 -14.58 -37.49 31.71
CA THR A 553 -15.54 -36.75 32.54
C THR A 553 -16.45 -37.71 33.30
N ASP A 554 -17.17 -37.22 34.30
CA ASP A 554 -18.20 -38.01 35.01
C ASP A 554 -19.33 -38.48 34.09
N ALA A 555 -19.51 -37.81 32.94
CA ALA A 555 -20.50 -38.17 31.92
C ALA A 555 -19.97 -39.15 30.85
N GLY A 556 -18.71 -39.60 30.98
CA GLY A 556 -18.03 -40.50 30.05
C GLY A 556 -16.86 -39.84 29.31
N MET A 557 -16.33 -40.55 28.30
CA MET A 557 -15.24 -40.05 27.47
C MET A 557 -15.72 -38.97 26.51
N LYS A 558 -15.03 -37.83 26.51
CA LYS A 558 -15.23 -36.72 25.59
C LYS A 558 -14.04 -36.64 24.64
N VAL A 559 -14.32 -36.36 23.37
CA VAL A 559 -13.31 -35.97 22.37
C VAL A 559 -13.46 -34.49 22.09
N PHE A 560 -12.35 -33.78 22.07
CA PHE A 560 -12.26 -32.35 21.80
C PHE A 560 -11.05 -32.11 20.89
N ASP A 561 -11.11 -31.02 20.14
CA ASP A 561 -10.18 -30.70 19.05
C ASP A 561 -10.41 -31.52 17.78
N PHE A 562 -11.05 -30.89 16.79
CA PHE A 562 -11.34 -31.49 15.48
C PHE A 562 -10.65 -30.72 14.34
N GLU A 563 -9.54 -30.04 14.63
CA GLU A 563 -8.79 -29.26 13.63
C GLU A 563 -8.35 -30.10 12.43
N ALA A 564 -7.95 -31.36 12.63
CA ALA A 564 -7.55 -32.27 11.56
C ALA A 564 -8.69 -33.17 11.05
N ALA A 565 -9.92 -32.99 11.56
CA ALA A 565 -11.03 -33.84 11.18
C ALA A 565 -11.43 -33.60 9.72
N ILE A 566 -11.58 -34.69 8.97
CA ILE A 566 -11.89 -34.65 7.54
C ILE A 566 -13.01 -35.62 7.18
N PRO A 567 -13.83 -35.32 6.16
CA PRO A 567 -14.80 -36.27 5.63
C PRO A 567 -14.10 -37.55 5.17
N ARG A 568 -14.69 -38.72 5.47
CA ARG A 568 -14.16 -40.02 5.05
C ARG A 568 -13.99 -40.14 3.53
N SER A 569 -14.80 -39.42 2.75
CA SER A 569 -14.69 -39.37 1.29
C SER A 569 -13.42 -38.66 0.79
N GLU A 570 -12.75 -37.89 1.63
CA GLU A 570 -11.59 -37.07 1.27
C GLU A 570 -10.26 -37.64 1.78
N SER A 571 -10.32 -38.70 2.59
CA SER A 571 -9.14 -39.39 3.13
C SER A 571 -8.77 -40.64 2.34
N ARG A 572 -7.47 -40.96 2.28
CA ARG A 572 -6.96 -42.26 1.83
C ARG A 572 -6.92 -43.30 2.96
N THR A 573 -6.99 -42.86 4.22
CA THR A 573 -6.99 -43.71 5.41
C THR A 573 -8.39 -44.25 5.66
N SER A 574 -8.53 -45.53 6.03
CA SER A 574 -9.83 -46.10 6.36
C SER A 574 -10.18 -45.88 7.85
N ALA A 575 -11.48 -45.98 8.17
CA ALA A 575 -11.96 -45.94 9.56
C ALA A 575 -11.34 -47.08 10.40
N ASP A 576 -11.15 -48.25 9.81
CA ASP A 576 -10.52 -49.39 10.46
C ASP A 576 -9.04 -49.12 10.78
N ASP A 577 -8.31 -48.44 9.87
CA ASP A 577 -6.91 -48.05 10.10
C ASP A 577 -6.80 -47.04 11.25
N GLU A 578 -7.69 -46.04 11.30
CA GLU A 578 -7.72 -45.05 12.38
C GLU A 578 -8.06 -45.71 13.73
N LEU A 579 -9.02 -46.63 13.77
CA LEU A 579 -9.34 -47.41 14.98
C LEU A 579 -8.18 -48.28 15.47
N GLN A 580 -7.43 -48.92 14.56
CA GLN A 580 -6.26 -49.72 14.93
C GLN A 580 -5.13 -48.86 15.49
N ALA A 581 -4.92 -47.67 14.93
CA ALA A 581 -3.89 -46.74 15.36
C ALA A 581 -4.15 -46.16 16.77
N LEU A 582 -5.42 -46.07 17.20
CA LEU A 582 -5.80 -45.46 18.49
C LEU A 582 -5.05 -46.05 19.69
N SER A 583 -4.87 -47.38 19.72
CA SER A 583 -4.16 -48.06 20.83
C SER A 583 -2.69 -47.61 20.97
N PHE A 584 -2.03 -47.35 19.85
CA PHE A 584 -0.67 -46.84 19.81
C PHE A 584 -0.62 -45.40 20.32
N HIS A 585 -1.53 -44.54 19.85
CA HIS A 585 -1.57 -43.12 20.21
C HIS A 585 -1.98 -42.86 21.67
N LEU A 586 -2.83 -43.72 22.27
CA LEU A 586 -3.16 -43.63 23.70
C LEU A 586 -1.98 -44.00 24.61
N SER A 587 -1.01 -44.74 24.08
CA SER A 587 0.20 -45.15 24.79
C SER A 587 1.39 -44.22 24.53
N ASP A 588 1.19 -43.13 23.77
CA ASP A 588 2.26 -42.18 23.44
C ASP A 588 2.50 -41.18 24.58
N ASP A 589 3.72 -41.20 25.13
CA ASP A 589 4.20 -40.31 26.18
C ASP A 589 5.19 -39.25 25.65
N SER A 590 5.38 -39.15 24.33
CA SER A 590 6.31 -38.21 23.68
C SER A 590 5.97 -36.73 23.91
N GLY A 591 4.72 -36.44 24.29
CA GLY A 591 4.18 -35.08 24.41
C GLY A 591 3.85 -34.43 23.06
N ILE A 592 3.97 -35.17 21.96
CA ILE A 592 3.52 -34.73 20.63
C ILE A 592 1.99 -34.52 20.70
N GLY A 593 1.54 -33.30 20.39
CA GLY A 593 0.13 -32.88 20.45
C GLY A 593 -0.37 -32.35 21.80
N ARG A 594 0.52 -31.96 22.73
CA ARG A 594 0.18 -31.07 23.89
C ARG A 594 -0.02 -29.59 23.52
N ARG A 595 0.14 -29.21 22.24
CA ARG A 595 0.30 -27.82 21.81
C ARG A 595 -1.01 -27.06 21.72
#